data_AF-A0A9E3R8W7-F1
#
_entry.id   AF-A0A9E3R8W7-F1
#
_cell.length_a   1.000
_cell.length_b   1.000
_cell.length_c   1.000
_cell.angle_alpha   90.00
_cell.angle_beta   90.00
_cell.angle_gamma   90.00
#
_symmetry.space_group_name_H-M   'P 1'
#
loop_
_entity.id
_entity.type
_entity.pdbx_description
1 polymer ?
#
loop_
_entity_poly.entity_id
_entity_poly.type
_entity_poly.pdbx_seq_one_letter_code
_entity_poly.pdbx_strand_id
1 'polypeptide(L)'
;MTTSQRTLLDALKRRGRASVPQLAAELRLNIETIRDHLKTLGSRELVRRDGVVGSGPGRPEVVYTLTGAADTLFPRREGEVLRELGSYLLRNGHEKLLRDFFGQFVGQHREAALARVTHLEGDARVEEVARIFSELGFMPIVERVDDATRLRLCHCPLRDLVDVTKIPCGAEIALLGELLGERPLRVRYLPDGDLSCTYEADGSGRC
;
A
#
# COMPACT_ATOMS: atom_id res chain seq x y z
N MET A 1 10.42 -12.21 -10.52
CA MET A 1 11.74 -11.55 -10.36
C MET A 1 12.72 -12.66 -10.03
N THR A 2 13.84 -12.79 -10.74
CA THR A 2 14.80 -13.89 -10.54
C THR A 2 15.74 -13.59 -9.35
N THR A 3 16.37 -14.62 -8.79
CA THR A 3 17.39 -14.46 -7.72
C THR A 3 18.53 -13.55 -8.16
N SER A 4 18.95 -13.65 -9.43
CA SER A 4 20.01 -12.80 -10.00
C SER A 4 19.56 -11.34 -10.15
N GLN A 5 18.31 -11.08 -10.52
CA GLN A 5 17.74 -9.73 -10.54
C GLN A 5 17.68 -9.11 -9.13
N ARG A 6 17.30 -9.91 -8.12
CA ARG A 6 17.29 -9.49 -6.72
C ARG A 6 18.69 -9.07 -6.24
N THR A 7 19.68 -9.92 -6.49
CA THR A 7 21.07 -9.67 -6.07
C THR A 7 21.64 -8.42 -6.76
N LEU A 8 21.25 -8.16 -8.01
CA LEU A 8 21.61 -6.93 -8.72
C LEU A 8 21.01 -5.68 -8.07
N LEU A 9 19.72 -5.70 -7.73
CA LEU A 9 19.08 -4.60 -7.02
C LEU A 9 19.74 -4.34 -5.65
N ASP A 10 20.10 -5.39 -4.93
CA ASP A 10 20.81 -5.29 -3.64
C ASP A 10 22.20 -4.67 -3.80
N ALA A 11 22.95 -5.05 -4.85
CA ALA A 11 24.26 -4.45 -5.17
C ALA A 11 24.12 -2.96 -5.51
N LEU A 12 23.14 -2.60 -6.35
CA LEU A 12 22.84 -1.20 -6.66
C LEU A 12 22.43 -0.40 -5.41
N LYS A 13 21.63 -0.99 -4.51
CA LYS A 13 21.24 -0.32 -3.26
C LYS A 13 22.43 0.00 -2.37
N ARG A 14 23.39 -0.95 -2.24
CA ARG A 14 24.59 -0.77 -1.41
C ARG A 14 25.57 0.24 -1.99
N ARG A 15 25.70 0.31 -3.33
CA ARG A 15 26.63 1.21 -4.02
C ARG A 15 26.04 2.59 -4.32
N GLY A 16 24.72 2.71 -4.33
CA GLY A 16 24.00 3.88 -4.84
C GLY A 16 23.91 3.88 -6.37
N ARG A 17 25.05 3.83 -7.07
CA ARG A 17 25.11 3.70 -8.53
C ARG A 17 26.25 2.80 -8.99
N ALA A 18 26.09 2.10 -10.11
CA ALA A 18 27.13 1.23 -10.65
C ALA A 18 27.07 1.11 -12.18
N SER A 19 28.22 0.88 -12.82
CA SER A 19 28.30 0.53 -14.23
C SER A 19 28.12 -0.99 -14.45
N VAL A 20 27.86 -1.38 -15.70
CA VAL A 20 27.69 -2.80 -16.07
C VAL A 20 28.93 -3.64 -15.71
N PRO A 21 30.18 -3.21 -16.02
CA PRO A 21 31.37 -3.98 -15.64
C PRO A 21 31.53 -4.14 -14.12
N GLN A 22 31.19 -3.10 -13.34
CA GLN A 22 31.25 -3.16 -11.87
C GLN A 22 30.28 -4.20 -11.33
N LEU A 23 29.03 -4.21 -11.82
CA LEU A 23 28.02 -5.20 -11.42
C LEU A 23 28.40 -6.61 -11.86
N ALA A 24 28.97 -6.77 -13.06
CA ALA A 24 29.42 -8.06 -13.58
C ALA A 24 30.53 -8.65 -12.71
N ALA A 25 31.52 -7.85 -12.33
CA ALA A 25 32.62 -8.26 -11.47
C ALA A 25 32.16 -8.65 -10.05
N GLU A 26 31.30 -7.83 -9.44
CA GLU A 26 30.80 -8.05 -8.08
C GLU A 26 29.91 -9.31 -8.00
N LEU A 27 29.00 -9.47 -8.95
CA LEU A 27 28.03 -10.56 -8.96
C LEU A 27 28.57 -11.84 -9.62
N ARG A 28 29.79 -11.80 -10.16
CA ARG A 28 30.43 -12.89 -10.94
C ARG A 28 29.52 -13.38 -12.08
N LEU A 29 28.86 -12.45 -12.74
CA LEU A 29 27.97 -12.70 -13.88
C LEU A 29 28.60 -12.16 -15.16
N ASN A 30 28.24 -12.74 -16.30
CA ASN A 30 28.65 -12.20 -17.58
C ASN A 30 27.97 -10.84 -17.85
N ILE A 31 28.61 -10.01 -18.66
CA ILE A 31 28.16 -8.66 -18.99
C ILE A 31 26.78 -8.66 -19.66
N GLU A 32 26.51 -9.62 -20.56
CA GLU A 32 25.23 -9.67 -21.29
C GLU A 32 24.06 -10.00 -20.38
N THR A 33 24.24 -10.90 -19.40
CA THR A 33 23.26 -11.23 -18.37
C THR A 33 22.95 -10.01 -17.51
N ILE A 34 23.97 -9.21 -17.12
CA ILE A 34 23.73 -7.95 -16.41
C ILE A 34 22.94 -6.98 -17.27
N ARG A 35 23.27 -6.82 -18.56
CA ARG A 35 22.54 -5.93 -19.47
C ARG A 35 21.09 -6.35 -19.64
N ASP A 36 20.82 -7.65 -19.78
CA ASP A 36 19.47 -8.19 -19.91
C ASP A 36 18.65 -7.98 -18.64
N HIS A 37 19.25 -8.22 -17.47
CA HIS A 37 18.61 -7.90 -16.19
C HIS A 37 18.33 -6.41 -16.04
N LEU A 38 19.29 -5.53 -16.36
CA LEU A 38 19.09 -4.08 -16.30
C LEU A 38 18.02 -3.59 -17.27
N LYS A 39 17.92 -4.19 -18.45
CA LYS A 39 16.85 -3.91 -19.42
C LYS A 39 15.49 -4.29 -18.84
N THR A 40 15.38 -5.49 -18.28
CA THR A 40 14.14 -5.99 -17.66
C THR A 40 13.73 -5.19 -16.41
N LEU A 41 14.70 -4.80 -15.58
CA LEU A 41 14.46 -3.98 -14.39
C LEU A 41 14.13 -2.53 -14.75
N GLY A 42 14.74 -2.02 -15.83
CA GLY A 42 14.42 -0.71 -16.39
C GLY A 42 13.02 -0.63 -16.97
N SER A 43 12.55 -1.69 -17.67
CA SER A 43 11.17 -1.74 -18.17
C SER A 43 10.12 -1.84 -17.07
N ARG A 44 10.53 -2.16 -15.84
CA ARG A 44 9.70 -2.17 -14.62
C ARG A 44 9.88 -0.90 -13.79
N GLU A 45 10.59 0.09 -14.32
CA GLU A 45 10.90 1.35 -13.64
C GLU A 45 11.62 1.18 -12.30
N LEU A 46 12.33 0.06 -12.07
CA LEU A 46 13.07 -0.19 -10.82
C LEU A 46 14.51 0.36 -10.89
N VAL A 47 15.04 0.50 -12.10
CA VAL A 47 16.40 0.97 -12.36
C VAL A 47 16.35 2.01 -13.48
N ARG A 48 17.15 3.06 -13.36
CA ARG A 48 17.33 4.07 -14.42
C ARG A 48 18.81 4.31 -14.70
N ARG A 49 19.11 4.86 -15.87
CA ARG A 49 20.46 5.37 -16.19
C ARG A 49 20.69 6.67 -15.42
N ASP A 50 21.84 6.79 -14.77
CA ASP A 50 22.24 7.92 -13.92
C ASP A 50 23.43 8.69 -14.53
N GLY A 51 23.43 8.78 -15.85
CA GLY A 51 24.50 9.39 -16.62
C GLY A 51 25.62 8.42 -17.00
N VAL A 52 26.80 8.99 -17.23
CA VAL A 52 27.97 8.30 -17.77
C VAL A 52 29.19 8.72 -16.96
N VAL A 53 30.03 7.75 -16.58
CA VAL A 53 31.27 7.98 -15.84
C VAL A 53 32.46 7.73 -16.76
N GLY A 54 33.42 8.66 -16.74
CA GLY A 54 34.66 8.62 -17.52
C GLY A 54 34.92 9.93 -18.27
N SER A 55 35.95 10.66 -17.85
CA SER A 55 36.39 11.93 -18.48
C SER A 55 37.82 11.86 -19.05
N GLY A 56 38.43 10.66 -19.10
CA GLY A 56 39.78 10.42 -19.62
C GLY A 56 39.77 9.55 -20.89
N PRO A 57 40.95 9.20 -21.47
CA PRO A 57 41.03 8.34 -22.65
C PRO A 57 40.49 6.92 -22.33
N GLY A 58 39.26 6.65 -22.78
CA GLY A 58 38.52 5.41 -22.59
C GLY A 58 37.06 5.56 -23.03
N ARG A 59 36.35 4.44 -23.27
CA ARG A 59 34.92 4.48 -23.62
C ARG A 59 34.11 4.87 -22.38
N PRO A 60 33.33 5.97 -22.41
CA PRO A 60 32.51 6.37 -21.28
C PRO A 60 31.52 5.26 -20.86
N GLU A 61 31.42 4.97 -19.56
CA GLU A 61 30.57 3.89 -19.04
C GLU A 61 29.23 4.42 -18.53
N VAL A 62 28.13 3.87 -19.04
CA VAL A 62 26.79 4.19 -18.51
C VAL A 62 26.65 3.62 -17.10
N VAL A 63 26.28 4.48 -16.15
CA VAL A 63 25.95 4.07 -14.78
C VAL A 63 24.45 3.97 -14.59
N TYR A 64 24.06 3.07 -13.70
CA TYR A 64 22.69 2.76 -13.36
C TYR A 64 22.47 3.03 -11.87
N THR A 65 21.28 3.51 -11.52
CA THR A 65 20.82 3.75 -10.14
C THR A 65 19.41 3.21 -9.96
N LEU A 66 19.04 2.95 -8.71
CA LEU A 66 17.67 2.58 -8.36
C LEU A 66 16.74 3.78 -8.49
N THR A 67 15.50 3.52 -8.86
CA THR A 67 14.43 4.51 -8.78
C THR A 67 13.79 4.48 -7.39
N GLY A 68 12.93 5.46 -7.09
CA GLY A 68 12.11 5.44 -5.87
C GLY A 68 11.17 4.22 -5.81
N ALA A 69 10.69 3.71 -6.95
CA ALA A 69 9.80 2.56 -7.00
C ALA A 69 10.47 1.28 -6.46
N ALA A 70 11.79 1.12 -6.70
CA ALA A 70 12.54 -0.01 -6.18
C ALA A 70 12.68 -0.01 -4.65
N ASP A 71 12.46 1.13 -3.98
CA ASP A 71 12.64 1.23 -2.54
C ASP A 71 11.64 0.35 -1.75
N THR A 72 10.47 0.09 -2.35
CA THR A 72 9.45 -0.82 -1.81
C THR A 72 9.88 -2.29 -1.77
N LEU A 73 10.94 -2.65 -2.50
CA LEU A 73 11.43 -4.03 -2.56
C LEU A 73 12.40 -4.36 -1.42
N PHE A 74 12.92 -3.36 -0.70
CA PHE A 74 13.88 -3.57 0.38
C PHE A 74 13.17 -3.79 1.72
N PRO A 75 13.85 -4.45 2.70
CA PRO A 75 13.28 -4.68 4.01
C PRO A 75 12.84 -3.38 4.67
N ARG A 76 11.63 -3.40 5.21
CA ARG A 76 10.92 -2.30 5.84
C ARG A 76 10.34 -2.80 7.16
N ARG A 77 10.31 -1.93 8.17
CA ARG A 77 9.87 -2.27 9.55
C ARG A 77 8.80 -1.32 10.07
N GLU A 78 8.24 -0.48 9.20
CA GLU A 78 7.23 0.53 9.52
C GLU A 78 6.01 -0.11 10.20
N GLY A 79 5.53 -1.25 9.72
CA GLY A 79 4.42 -1.99 10.33
C GLY A 79 4.71 -2.47 11.75
N GLU A 80 5.89 -3.07 11.96
CA GLU A 80 6.36 -3.50 13.29
C GLU A 80 6.47 -2.32 14.26
N VAL A 81 7.10 -1.22 13.83
CA VAL A 81 7.23 -0.01 14.64
C VAL A 81 5.86 0.60 14.96
N LEU A 82 4.94 0.61 14.01
CA LEU A 82 3.59 1.14 14.20
C LEU A 82 2.79 0.31 15.22
N ARG A 83 2.91 -1.02 15.16
CA ARG A 83 2.34 -1.94 16.16
C ARG A 83 2.90 -1.69 17.56
N GLU A 84 4.22 -1.58 17.68
CA GLU A 84 4.88 -1.30 18.97
C GLU A 84 4.48 0.07 19.52
N LEU A 85 4.41 1.09 18.66
CA LEU A 85 3.95 2.43 19.03
C LEU A 85 2.50 2.40 19.53
N GLY A 86 1.59 1.74 18.80
CA GLY A 86 0.20 1.58 19.22
C GLY A 86 0.09 0.88 20.56
N SER A 87 0.81 -0.22 20.73
CA SER A 87 0.85 -0.98 21.99
C SER A 87 1.39 -0.15 23.16
N TYR A 88 2.46 0.62 22.92
CA TYR A 88 3.04 1.53 23.90
C TYR A 88 2.04 2.60 24.34
N LEU A 89 1.35 3.25 23.39
CA LEU A 89 0.35 4.27 23.70
C LEU A 89 -0.81 3.72 24.55
N LEU A 90 -1.31 2.53 24.20
CA LEU A 90 -2.40 1.90 24.95
C LEU A 90 -1.99 1.54 26.38
N ARG A 91 -0.83 0.92 26.57
CA ARG A 91 -0.33 0.55 27.90
C ARG A 91 -0.08 1.75 28.82
N ASN A 92 0.18 2.93 28.24
CA ASN A 92 0.38 4.18 28.98
C ASN A 92 -0.88 5.05 29.06
N GLY A 93 -2.06 4.52 28.72
CA GLY A 93 -3.34 5.23 28.87
C GLY A 93 -3.60 6.33 27.82
N HIS A 94 -2.84 6.37 26.72
CA HIS A 94 -2.98 7.36 25.65
C HIS A 94 -3.96 6.94 24.54
N GLU A 95 -4.94 6.10 24.86
CA GLU A 95 -5.93 5.62 23.89
C GLU A 95 -6.74 6.76 23.25
N LYS A 96 -7.08 7.81 24.02
CA LYS A 96 -7.77 8.99 23.50
C LYS A 96 -6.95 9.68 22.41
N LEU A 97 -5.64 9.84 22.61
CA LEU A 97 -4.76 10.46 21.62
C LEU A 97 -4.75 9.67 20.32
N LEU A 98 -4.74 8.33 20.41
CA LEU A 98 -4.80 7.47 19.23
C LEU A 98 -6.15 7.60 18.50
N ARG A 99 -7.26 7.66 19.23
CA ARG A 99 -8.59 7.95 18.64
C ARG A 99 -8.64 9.29 17.94
N ASP A 100 -8.18 10.35 18.61
CA ASP A 100 -8.19 11.70 18.06
C ASP A 100 -7.34 11.78 16.78
N PHE A 101 -6.16 11.16 16.79
CA PHE A 101 -5.30 11.05 15.61
C PHE A 101 -6.03 10.37 14.44
N PHE A 102 -6.63 9.20 14.64
CA PHE A 102 -7.32 8.49 13.55
C PHE A 102 -8.58 9.21 13.08
N GLY A 103 -9.29 9.89 13.99
CA GLY A 103 -10.41 10.77 13.63
C GLY A 103 -9.95 11.91 12.72
N GLN A 104 -8.84 12.58 13.06
CA GLN A 104 -8.27 13.64 12.23
C GLN A 104 -7.72 13.10 10.91
N PHE A 105 -7.01 11.97 10.94
CA PHE A 105 -6.41 11.34 9.76
C PHE A 105 -7.48 10.98 8.72
N VAL A 106 -8.57 10.35 9.15
CA VAL A 106 -9.73 10.09 8.28
C VAL A 106 -10.41 11.39 7.85
N GLY A 107 -10.55 12.35 8.76
CA GLY A 107 -11.12 13.67 8.51
C GLY A 107 -10.43 14.44 7.37
N GLN A 108 -9.11 14.28 7.19
CA GLN A 108 -8.36 14.93 6.11
C GLN A 108 -8.80 14.45 4.71
N HIS A 109 -9.27 13.21 4.59
CA HIS A 109 -9.74 12.63 3.33
C HIS A 109 -11.25 12.77 3.14
N ARG A 110 -11.97 13.08 4.22
CA ARG A 110 -13.45 13.06 4.28
C ARG A 110 -14.11 13.99 3.28
N GLU A 111 -13.72 15.26 3.23
CA GLU A 111 -14.40 16.26 2.40
C GLU A 111 -14.25 15.95 0.90
N ALA A 112 -13.02 15.65 0.47
CA ALA A 112 -12.75 15.27 -0.92
C ALA A 112 -13.44 13.95 -1.31
N ALA A 113 -13.49 12.98 -0.40
CA ALA A 113 -14.20 11.72 -0.63
C ALA A 113 -15.71 11.92 -0.72
N LEU A 114 -16.31 12.74 0.15
CA LEU A 114 -17.75 13.04 0.12
C LEU A 114 -18.14 13.74 -1.18
N ALA A 115 -17.36 14.71 -1.66
CA ALA A 115 -17.65 15.42 -2.90
C ALA A 115 -17.75 14.48 -4.12
N ARG A 116 -17.05 13.33 -4.10
CA ARG A 116 -17.10 12.32 -5.16
C ARG A 116 -18.35 11.44 -5.14
N VAL A 117 -19.01 11.29 -3.99
CA VAL A 117 -20.11 10.34 -3.81
C VAL A 117 -21.47 10.99 -3.60
N THR A 118 -21.53 12.29 -3.26
CA THR A 118 -22.78 12.99 -2.93
C THR A 118 -23.82 13.03 -4.05
N HIS A 119 -23.38 12.94 -5.30
CA HIS A 119 -24.24 12.95 -6.49
C HIS A 119 -24.53 11.54 -7.03
N LEU A 120 -24.04 10.49 -6.36
CA LEU A 120 -24.19 9.10 -6.75
C LEU A 120 -25.16 8.38 -5.81
N GLU A 121 -25.86 7.40 -6.35
CA GLU A 121 -26.79 6.54 -5.62
C GLU A 121 -26.60 5.06 -6.00
N GLY A 122 -27.14 4.17 -5.17
CA GLY A 122 -27.13 2.72 -5.41
C GLY A 122 -25.72 2.17 -5.66
N ASP A 123 -25.58 1.27 -6.64
CA ASP A 123 -24.30 0.61 -6.92
C ASP A 123 -23.21 1.58 -7.37
N ALA A 124 -23.56 2.61 -8.13
CA ALA A 124 -22.59 3.60 -8.61
C ALA A 124 -21.89 4.29 -7.44
N ARG A 125 -22.64 4.55 -6.36
CA ARG A 125 -22.08 5.08 -5.11
C ARG A 125 -21.15 4.07 -4.44
N VAL A 126 -21.56 2.81 -4.32
CA VAL A 126 -20.73 1.76 -3.69
C VAL A 126 -19.45 1.52 -4.47
N GLU A 127 -19.50 1.53 -5.81
CA GLU A 127 -18.32 1.42 -6.67
C GLU A 127 -17.37 2.60 -6.51
N GLU A 128 -17.87 3.84 -6.38
CA GLU A 128 -17.02 5.00 -6.13
C GLU A 128 -16.40 4.93 -4.73
N VAL A 129 -17.15 4.49 -3.72
CA VAL A 129 -16.60 4.21 -2.38
C VAL A 129 -15.49 3.16 -2.44
N ALA A 130 -15.69 2.08 -3.21
CA ALA A 130 -14.64 1.08 -3.43
C ALA A 130 -13.39 1.71 -4.08
N ARG A 131 -13.55 2.59 -5.08
CA ARG A 131 -12.40 3.30 -5.67
C ARG A 131 -11.65 4.16 -4.66
N ILE A 132 -12.37 4.93 -3.84
CA ILE A 132 -11.78 5.74 -2.75
C ILE A 132 -10.99 4.85 -1.78
N PHE A 133 -11.55 3.71 -1.37
CA PHE A 133 -10.87 2.78 -0.47
C PHE A 133 -9.65 2.11 -1.12
N SER A 134 -9.70 1.84 -2.42
CA SER A 134 -8.54 1.39 -3.19
C SER A 134 -7.40 2.41 -3.13
N GLU A 135 -7.70 3.71 -3.24
CA GLU A 135 -6.71 4.79 -3.13
C GLU A 135 -6.13 4.92 -1.71
N LEU A 136 -6.91 4.58 -0.68
CA LEU A 136 -6.46 4.49 0.71
C LEU A 136 -5.63 3.23 1.02
N GLY A 137 -5.36 2.39 0.01
CA GLY A 137 -4.53 1.20 0.13
C GLY A 137 -5.30 -0.06 0.55
N PHE A 138 -6.62 -0.07 0.49
CA PHE A 138 -7.40 -1.30 0.62
C PHE A 138 -7.49 -2.05 -0.72
N MET A 139 -8.02 -3.28 -0.69
CA MET A 139 -8.34 -4.06 -1.90
C MET A 139 -9.84 -4.40 -1.92
N PRO A 140 -10.69 -3.46 -2.36
CA PRO A 140 -12.13 -3.63 -2.30
C PRO A 140 -12.66 -4.52 -3.44
N ILE A 141 -13.71 -5.27 -3.14
CA ILE A 141 -14.55 -6.00 -4.10
C ILE A 141 -16.00 -5.66 -3.80
N VAL A 142 -16.76 -5.25 -4.82
CA VAL A 142 -18.21 -5.05 -4.73
C VAL A 142 -18.90 -6.28 -5.31
N GLU A 143 -19.74 -6.92 -4.50
CA GLU A 143 -20.48 -8.13 -4.88
C GLU A 143 -21.98 -7.90 -4.70
N ARG A 144 -22.79 -8.55 -5.53
CA ARG A 144 -24.24 -8.67 -5.31
C ARG A 144 -24.58 -10.06 -4.81
N VAL A 145 -25.23 -10.13 -3.66
CA VAL A 145 -25.70 -11.38 -3.05
C VAL A 145 -27.14 -11.15 -2.60
N ASP A 146 -28.09 -11.96 -3.11
CA ASP A 146 -29.51 -11.91 -2.74
C ASP A 146 -30.12 -10.50 -2.78
N ASP A 147 -29.91 -9.78 -3.89
CA ASP A 147 -30.32 -8.38 -4.12
C ASP A 147 -29.71 -7.33 -3.17
N ALA A 148 -28.76 -7.73 -2.31
CA ALA A 148 -27.98 -6.83 -1.48
C ALA A 148 -26.58 -6.61 -2.05
N THR A 149 -26.15 -5.35 -2.08
CA THR A 149 -24.78 -4.98 -2.44
C THR A 149 -23.88 -5.12 -1.21
N ARG A 150 -22.77 -5.84 -1.37
CA ARG A 150 -21.79 -6.15 -0.33
C ARG A 150 -20.44 -5.58 -0.73
N LEU A 151 -19.79 -4.87 0.20
CA LEU A 151 -18.44 -4.35 0.03
C LEU A 151 -17.45 -5.18 0.86
N ARG A 152 -16.49 -5.83 0.20
CA ARG A 152 -15.44 -6.61 0.85
C ARG A 152 -14.11 -5.89 0.73
N LEU A 153 -13.45 -5.63 1.86
CA LEU A 153 -12.08 -5.11 1.91
C LEU A 153 -11.11 -6.28 2.17
N CYS A 154 -10.44 -6.74 1.12
CA CYS A 154 -9.59 -7.93 1.13
C CYS A 154 -8.15 -7.69 1.62
N HIS A 155 -7.78 -6.44 1.89
CA HIS A 155 -6.49 -6.06 2.43
C HIS A 155 -6.67 -4.88 3.38
N CYS A 156 -5.97 -4.90 4.53
CA CYS A 156 -5.91 -3.79 5.47
C CYS A 156 -4.52 -3.14 5.40
N PRO A 157 -4.41 -1.86 5.02
CA PRO A 157 -3.11 -1.15 4.96
C PRO A 157 -2.49 -0.94 6.34
N LEU A 158 -3.27 -1.10 7.41
CA LEU A 158 -2.84 -0.95 8.81
C LEU A 158 -2.82 -2.28 9.57
N ARG A 159 -2.64 -3.41 8.85
CA ARG A 159 -2.72 -4.77 9.42
C ARG A 159 -1.93 -4.94 10.72
N ASP A 160 -0.70 -4.44 10.78
CA ASP A 160 0.13 -4.59 11.97
C ASP A 160 -0.41 -3.84 13.20
N LEU A 161 -1.02 -2.68 13.00
CA LEU A 161 -1.60 -1.89 14.08
C LEU A 161 -2.93 -2.46 14.56
N VAL A 162 -3.75 -3.00 13.65
CA VAL A 162 -5.09 -3.52 14.00
C VAL A 162 -5.06 -4.80 14.83
N ASP A 163 -3.89 -5.44 14.91
CA ASP A 163 -3.64 -6.57 15.79
C ASP A 163 -3.59 -6.15 17.27
N VAL A 164 -3.27 -4.88 17.57
CA VAL A 164 -3.14 -4.40 18.96
C VAL A 164 -4.23 -3.39 19.35
N THR A 165 -4.95 -2.82 18.38
CA THR A 165 -6.07 -1.89 18.64
C THR A 165 -7.13 -1.95 17.54
N LYS A 166 -8.38 -1.66 17.88
CA LYS A 166 -9.50 -1.58 16.93
C LYS A 166 -9.86 -0.15 16.52
N ILE A 167 -9.12 0.84 17.02
CA ILE A 167 -9.36 2.26 16.76
C ILE A 167 -9.34 2.61 15.26
N PRO A 168 -8.35 2.15 14.46
CA PRO A 168 -8.34 2.44 13.02
C PRO A 168 -9.58 1.88 12.31
N CYS A 169 -9.99 0.66 12.69
CA CYS A 169 -11.18 0.02 12.12
C CYS A 169 -12.49 0.72 12.49
N GLY A 170 -12.51 1.44 13.62
CA GLY A 170 -13.63 2.30 14.03
C GLY A 170 -13.72 3.56 13.18
N ALA A 171 -12.58 4.20 12.90
CA ALA A 171 -12.54 5.36 12.01
C ALA A 171 -12.88 4.97 10.55
N GLU A 172 -12.43 3.78 10.12
CA GLU A 172 -12.75 3.20 8.80
C GLU A 172 -14.26 3.00 8.60
N ILE A 173 -14.95 2.34 9.54
CA ILE A 173 -16.39 2.10 9.41
C ILE A 173 -17.21 3.38 9.52
N ALA A 174 -16.73 4.38 10.28
CA ALA A 174 -17.34 5.70 10.33
C ALA A 174 -17.25 6.39 8.97
N LEU A 175 -16.08 6.40 8.32
CA LEU A 175 -15.92 6.94 6.98
C LEU A 175 -16.79 6.21 5.96
N LEU A 176 -16.80 4.87 5.99
CA LEU A 176 -17.70 4.08 5.12
C LEU A 176 -19.15 4.51 5.29
N GLY A 177 -19.60 4.68 6.53
CA GLY A 177 -20.98 5.06 6.80
C GLY A 177 -21.35 6.44 6.26
N GLU A 178 -20.45 7.40 6.40
CA GLU A 178 -20.65 8.73 5.84
C GLU A 178 -20.67 8.71 4.30
N LEU A 179 -19.75 7.97 3.68
CA LEU A 179 -19.66 7.88 2.24
C LEU A 179 -20.81 7.11 1.62
N LEU A 180 -21.32 6.07 2.27
CA LEU A 180 -22.49 5.30 1.83
C LEU A 180 -23.81 6.02 2.15
N GLY A 181 -23.82 6.93 3.13
CA GLY A 181 -25.02 7.64 3.58
C GLY A 181 -25.83 6.87 4.62
N GLU A 182 -25.40 5.66 4.97
CA GLU A 182 -25.98 4.81 6.01
C GLU A 182 -24.84 4.08 6.73
N ARG A 183 -25.03 3.69 8.00
CA ARG A 183 -24.00 2.94 8.73
C ARG A 183 -24.02 1.48 8.27
N PRO A 184 -22.95 0.95 7.64
CA PRO A 184 -22.93 -0.43 7.22
C PRO A 184 -22.79 -1.39 8.41
N LEU A 185 -23.38 -2.57 8.28
CA LEU A 185 -23.16 -3.70 9.18
C LEU A 185 -21.89 -4.45 8.76
N ARG A 186 -20.95 -4.63 9.70
CA ARG A 186 -19.78 -5.48 9.47
C ARG A 186 -20.12 -6.94 9.79
N VAL A 187 -20.11 -7.79 8.77
CA VAL A 187 -20.47 -9.22 8.89
C VAL A 187 -19.26 -10.16 8.92
N ARG A 188 -18.09 -9.68 8.46
CA ARG A 188 -16.81 -10.38 8.57
C ARG A 188 -15.72 -9.41 8.99
N TYR A 189 -14.74 -9.89 9.75
CA TYR A 189 -13.71 -9.02 10.31
C TYR A 189 -12.32 -9.66 10.26
N LEU A 190 -11.43 -9.03 9.49
CA LEU A 190 -10.07 -9.53 9.26
C LEU A 190 -9.28 -9.81 10.56
N PRO A 191 -9.41 -9.02 11.64
CA PRO A 191 -8.76 -9.33 12.92
C PRO A 191 -9.38 -10.48 13.71
N ASP A 192 -10.60 -10.92 13.39
CA ASP A 192 -11.24 -12.11 13.98
C ASP A 192 -10.85 -13.41 13.24
N GLY A 193 -9.97 -13.30 12.23
CA GLY A 193 -9.47 -14.44 11.45
C GLY A 193 -10.15 -14.63 10.10
N ASP A 194 -11.11 -13.77 9.73
CA ASP A 194 -11.68 -13.77 8.39
C ASP A 194 -10.65 -13.35 7.32
N LEU A 195 -10.95 -13.70 6.06
CA LEU A 195 -10.14 -13.34 4.89
C LEU A 195 -10.37 -11.89 4.42
N SER A 196 -11.41 -11.22 4.88
CA SER A 196 -11.74 -9.84 4.52
C SER A 196 -12.61 -9.18 5.58
N CYS A 197 -12.56 -7.84 5.67
CA CYS A 197 -13.62 -7.08 6.32
C CYS A 197 -14.79 -6.94 5.35
N THR A 198 -15.97 -7.44 5.70
CA THR A 198 -17.14 -7.43 4.81
C THR A 198 -18.24 -6.57 5.40
N TYR A 199 -18.79 -5.69 4.56
CA TYR A 199 -19.81 -4.72 4.91
C TYR A 199 -21.06 -4.91 4.06
N GLU A 200 -22.21 -4.80 4.71
CA GLU A 200 -23.53 -4.88 4.11
C GLU A 200 -24.39 -3.68 4.56
N ALA A 201 -25.40 -3.33 3.76
CA ALA A 201 -26.39 -2.34 4.17
C ALA A 201 -27.14 -2.82 5.42
N ASP A 202 -27.47 -1.90 6.32
CA ASP A 202 -28.21 -2.24 7.53
C ASP A 202 -29.67 -2.52 7.16
N GLY A 203 -30.06 -3.79 7.16
CA GLY A 203 -31.37 -4.25 6.69
C GLY A 203 -32.57 -3.67 7.47
N SER A 204 -32.34 -2.99 8.59
CA SER A 204 -33.37 -2.34 9.41
C SER A 204 -33.91 -1.02 8.84
N GLY A 205 -33.39 -0.51 7.72
CA GLY A 205 -33.89 0.70 7.05
C GLY A 205 -35.00 0.47 6.01
N ARG A 206 -35.37 -0.79 5.73
CA ARG A 206 -36.49 -1.13 4.83
C ARG A 206 -37.77 -1.36 5.63
N CYS A 207 -38.46 -0.28 6.00
CA CYS A 207 -39.84 -0.26 6.47
C CYS A 207 -40.59 0.90 5.81
#